data_AF-A0A7Y2IT49-F1
#
_entry.id   AF-A0A7Y2IT49-F1
#
_cell.length_a   1.000
_cell.length_b   1.000
_cell.length_c   1.000
_cell.angle_alpha   90.00
_cell.angle_beta   90.00
_cell.angle_gamma   90.00
#
_symmetry.space_group_name_H-M   'P 1'
#
loop_
_entity.id
_entity.type
_entity.pdbx_description
1 polymer ?
#
loop_
_entity_poly.entity_id
_entity_poly.type
_entity_poly.pdbx_seq_one_letter_code
_entity_poly.pdbx_strand_id
1 'polypeptide(L)'
;MQANHILDMQLGRLTRLGRADLETEAGELRETIAELQSILGDDVKLRAVIIEELGEVREKFGEERRSVLEIDPGEFDIEDLIDDDPLVFTMSASGYVKTVPADEFKTQGRGGRGIAGTKLKDEDTLTHLIQTTAHSYLMFFSTRGRVYRLKAHQIPVASRQARGTAIVNLLPLQDDEEIQAIIDTRDYETNRYLFFATAKGRVKKTRFNAYDSSLRAGLIAIKLNDDDELVEVIPTNGMFDILLSSRFGQTIRFTEDKVREMGRNAAGVIGLKFKKAGDAVVACDIAREGSTLLHITEKGYGKRTPVDDYPTKGRGGMGVVGIKITDDKGPVVGTLVVDDDDEILAMTSAGVLIRTRAEDISQQGRT
;
A
#
# COMPACT_ATOMS: atom_id res chain seq x y z
N MET A 1 -9.71 -65.48 -51.10
CA MET A 1 -10.67 -64.53 -51.72
C MET A 1 -10.46 -64.39 -53.23
N GLN A 2 -9.29 -63.99 -53.74
CA GLN A 2 -9.07 -63.80 -55.19
C GLN A 2 -9.42 -65.03 -56.04
N ALA A 3 -9.04 -66.25 -55.61
CA ALA A 3 -9.34 -67.48 -56.33
C ALA A 3 -10.85 -67.73 -56.52
N ASN A 4 -11.69 -67.38 -55.52
CA ASN A 4 -13.14 -67.56 -55.61
C ASN A 4 -13.76 -66.56 -56.59
N HIS A 5 -13.32 -65.30 -56.58
CA HIS A 5 -13.80 -64.29 -57.54
C HIS A 5 -13.44 -64.60 -59.00
N ILE A 6 -12.34 -65.31 -59.24
CA ILE A 6 -11.98 -65.80 -60.58
C ILE A 6 -12.92 -66.96 -60.99
N LEU A 7 -13.24 -67.87 -60.07
CA LEU A 7 -14.17 -68.98 -60.32
C LEU A 7 -15.61 -68.50 -60.56
N ASP A 8 -16.03 -67.42 -59.89
CA ASP A 8 -17.37 -66.83 -60.02
C ASP A 8 -17.51 -65.89 -61.24
N MET A 9 -16.49 -65.77 -62.10
CA MET A 9 -16.50 -64.85 -63.23
C MET A 9 -17.46 -65.31 -64.33
N GLN A 10 -18.48 -64.49 -64.61
CA GLN A 10 -19.46 -64.76 -65.67
C GLN A 10 -18.89 -64.49 -67.07
N LEU A 11 -19.16 -65.37 -68.03
CA LEU A 11 -18.70 -65.26 -69.43
C LEU A 11 -19.05 -63.91 -70.09
N GLY A 12 -20.18 -63.28 -69.72
CA GLY A 12 -20.61 -61.98 -70.23
C GLY A 12 -19.70 -60.80 -69.84
N ARG A 13 -18.88 -60.95 -68.79
CA ARG A 13 -17.90 -59.93 -68.35
C ARG A 13 -16.57 -60.01 -69.10
N LEU A 14 -16.34 -61.07 -69.88
CA LEU A 14 -15.12 -61.26 -70.70
C LEU A 14 -15.18 -60.52 -72.06
N THR A 15 -16.11 -59.58 -72.20
CA THR A 15 -16.18 -58.71 -73.38
C THR A 15 -15.16 -57.58 -73.28
N ARG A 16 -14.78 -56.99 -74.42
CA ARG A 16 -13.88 -55.82 -74.45
C ARG A 16 -14.43 -54.65 -73.64
N LEU A 17 -15.76 -54.46 -73.64
CA LEU A 17 -16.43 -53.41 -72.88
C LEU A 17 -16.36 -53.66 -71.37
N GLY A 18 -16.70 -54.88 -70.92
CA GLY A 18 -16.61 -55.22 -69.50
C GLY A 18 -15.19 -55.12 -68.93
N ARG A 19 -14.18 -55.38 -69.77
CA ARG A 19 -12.79 -55.13 -69.39
C ARG A 19 -12.48 -53.63 -69.27
N ALA A 20 -12.95 -52.82 -70.21
CA ALA A 20 -12.75 -51.37 -70.17
C ALA A 20 -13.42 -50.75 -68.93
N ASP A 21 -14.65 -51.15 -68.61
CA ASP A 21 -15.38 -50.67 -67.43
C ASP A 21 -14.63 -51.01 -66.12
N LEU A 22 -14.08 -52.23 -66.02
CA LEU A 22 -13.25 -52.64 -64.88
C LEU A 22 -11.91 -51.90 -64.80
N GLU A 23 -11.30 -51.59 -65.95
CA GLU A 23 -10.08 -50.79 -66.01
C GLU A 23 -10.36 -49.34 -65.55
N THR A 24 -11.53 -48.77 -65.91
CA THR A 24 -12.00 -47.46 -65.44
C THR A 24 -12.30 -47.46 -63.95
N GLU A 25 -13.12 -48.40 -63.46
CA GLU A 25 -13.46 -48.52 -62.03
C GLU A 25 -12.19 -48.73 -61.17
N ALA A 26 -11.26 -49.57 -61.64
CA ALA A 26 -9.98 -49.76 -60.97
C ALA A 26 -9.09 -48.50 -61.03
N GLY A 27 -9.29 -47.61 -61.99
CA GLY A 27 -8.66 -46.28 -62.05
C GLY A 27 -9.21 -45.36 -60.97
N GLU A 28 -10.53 -45.17 -60.95
CA GLU A 28 -11.25 -44.32 -59.99
C GLU A 28 -11.00 -44.75 -58.54
N LEU A 29 -11.02 -46.06 -58.27
CA LEU A 29 -10.72 -46.59 -56.94
C LEU A 29 -9.27 -46.31 -56.52
N ARG A 30 -8.31 -46.35 -57.46
CA ARG A 30 -6.91 -46.01 -57.15
C ARG A 30 -6.75 -44.53 -56.83
N GLU A 31 -7.46 -43.66 -57.54
CA GLU A 31 -7.48 -42.22 -57.25
C GLU A 31 -8.09 -41.94 -55.88
N THR A 32 -9.25 -42.55 -55.58
CA THR A 32 -9.92 -42.45 -54.28
C THR A 32 -9.02 -42.94 -53.14
N ILE A 33 -8.34 -44.09 -53.31
CA ILE A 33 -7.41 -44.61 -52.32
C ILE A 33 -6.24 -43.64 -52.10
N ALA A 34 -5.69 -43.06 -53.18
CA ALA A 34 -4.58 -42.11 -53.07
C ALA A 34 -4.99 -40.83 -52.33
N GLU A 35 -6.19 -40.32 -52.59
CA GLU A 35 -6.75 -39.16 -51.89
C GLU A 35 -6.94 -39.45 -50.39
N LEU A 36 -7.65 -40.54 -50.05
CA LEU A 36 -7.90 -40.93 -48.66
C LEU A 36 -6.60 -41.20 -47.89
N GLN A 37 -5.62 -41.86 -48.53
CA GLN A 37 -4.30 -42.06 -47.92
C GLN A 37 -3.54 -40.74 -47.73
N SER A 38 -3.67 -39.79 -48.66
CA SER A 38 -3.09 -38.47 -48.50
C SER A 38 -3.72 -37.68 -47.34
N ILE A 39 -5.01 -37.85 -47.08
CA ILE A 39 -5.69 -37.21 -45.95
C ILE A 39 -5.28 -37.89 -44.63
N LEU A 40 -5.25 -39.23 -44.59
CA LEU A 40 -4.84 -39.99 -43.41
C LEU A 40 -3.35 -39.81 -43.05
N GLY A 41 -2.50 -39.52 -44.03
CA GLY A 41 -1.06 -39.34 -43.85
C GLY A 41 -0.62 -37.92 -43.47
N ASP A 42 -1.52 -36.94 -43.48
CA ASP A 42 -1.21 -35.53 -43.26
C ASP A 42 -2.25 -34.84 -42.37
N ASP A 43 -1.87 -34.54 -41.12
CA ASP A 43 -2.74 -33.87 -40.14
C ASP A 43 -3.22 -32.50 -40.62
N VAL A 44 -2.42 -31.79 -41.45
CA VAL A 44 -2.80 -30.47 -41.98
C VAL A 44 -3.96 -30.61 -42.96
N LYS A 45 -3.93 -31.62 -43.83
CA LYS A 45 -5.01 -31.89 -44.79
C LYS A 45 -6.28 -32.36 -44.08
N LEU A 46 -6.14 -33.24 -43.09
CA LEU A 46 -7.27 -33.68 -42.28
C LEU A 46 -7.96 -32.49 -41.58
N ARG A 47 -7.19 -31.59 -40.96
CA ARG A 47 -7.75 -30.38 -40.34
C ARG A 47 -8.41 -29.45 -41.34
N ALA A 48 -7.89 -29.35 -42.56
CA ALA A 48 -8.52 -28.55 -43.62
C ALA A 48 -9.92 -29.09 -43.96
N VAL A 49 -10.05 -30.41 -44.14
CA VAL A 49 -11.35 -31.07 -44.37
C VAL A 49 -12.31 -30.82 -43.19
N ILE A 50 -11.82 -30.96 -41.95
CA ILE A 50 -12.64 -30.69 -40.76
C ILE A 50 -13.13 -29.24 -40.71
N ILE A 51 -12.28 -28.27 -41.05
CA ILE A 51 -12.66 -26.85 -41.07
C ILE A 51 -13.73 -26.59 -42.14
N GLU A 52 -13.60 -27.20 -43.31
CA GLU A 52 -14.57 -27.10 -44.40
C GLU A 52 -15.93 -27.67 -43.98
N GLU A 53 -15.96 -28.90 -43.46
CA GLU A 53 -17.19 -29.54 -42.98
C GLU A 53 -17.86 -28.76 -41.83
N LEU A 54 -17.07 -28.26 -40.87
CA LEU A 54 -17.60 -27.40 -39.79
C LEU A 54 -18.12 -26.06 -40.33
N GLY A 55 -17.52 -25.55 -41.40
CA GLY A 55 -17.98 -24.35 -42.12
C GLY A 55 -19.35 -24.57 -42.75
N GLU A 56 -19.55 -25.69 -43.44
CA GLU A 56 -20.84 -26.06 -44.04
C GLU A 56 -21.93 -26.23 -42.97
N VAL A 57 -21.60 -26.86 -41.84
CA VAL A 57 -22.53 -27.00 -40.70
C VAL A 57 -22.91 -25.63 -40.15
N ARG A 58 -21.94 -24.72 -39.98
CA ARG A 58 -22.20 -23.34 -39.52
C ARG A 58 -23.10 -22.58 -40.49
N GLU A 59 -22.92 -22.73 -41.80
CA GLU A 59 -23.75 -22.05 -42.79
C GLU A 59 -25.18 -22.60 -42.84
N LYS A 60 -25.34 -23.92 -42.71
CA LYS A 60 -26.64 -24.58 -42.77
C LYS A 60 -27.48 -24.40 -41.50
N PHE A 61 -26.84 -24.30 -40.33
CA PHE A 61 -27.52 -24.30 -39.03
C PHE A 61 -27.21 -23.09 -38.14
N GLY A 62 -26.48 -22.09 -38.65
CA GLY A 62 -26.15 -20.88 -37.90
C GLY A 62 -27.36 -19.99 -37.69
N GLU A 63 -27.71 -19.74 -36.43
CA GLU A 63 -28.70 -18.73 -36.03
C GLU A 63 -28.03 -17.59 -35.25
N GLU A 64 -28.58 -16.38 -35.36
CA GLU A 64 -28.13 -15.25 -34.56
C GLU A 64 -28.44 -15.48 -33.07
N ARG A 65 -27.54 -15.00 -32.20
CA ARG A 65 -27.72 -15.10 -30.75
C ARG A 65 -28.95 -14.30 -30.32
N ARG A 66 -29.91 -14.98 -29.71
CA ARG A 66 -31.15 -14.36 -29.20
C ARG A 66 -30.97 -13.62 -27.87
N SER A 67 -29.98 -14.01 -27.07
CA SER A 67 -29.67 -13.40 -25.77
C SER A 67 -28.76 -12.17 -25.93
N VAL A 68 -29.03 -11.09 -25.22
CA VAL A 68 -28.11 -9.93 -25.13
C VAL A 68 -27.07 -10.21 -24.05
N LEU A 69 -25.81 -9.87 -24.32
CA LEU A 69 -24.77 -9.84 -23.31
C LEU A 69 -24.74 -8.44 -22.71
N GLU A 70 -25.21 -8.30 -21.48
CA GLU A 70 -25.07 -7.08 -20.71
C GLU A 70 -23.87 -7.18 -19.77
N ILE A 71 -23.24 -6.03 -19.50
CA ILE A 71 -22.16 -5.95 -18.52
C ILE A 71 -22.80 -6.10 -17.14
N ASP A 72 -22.48 -7.20 -16.47
CA ASP A 72 -22.88 -7.44 -15.09
C ASP A 72 -22.19 -6.39 -14.19
N PRO A 73 -22.94 -5.49 -13.52
CA PRO A 73 -22.36 -4.52 -12.59
C PRO A 73 -21.82 -5.18 -11.30
N GLY A 74 -22.08 -6.47 -11.08
CA GLY A 74 -21.70 -7.21 -9.88
C GLY A 74 -22.80 -7.22 -8.82
N GLU A 75 -22.49 -7.83 -7.68
CA GLU A 75 -23.33 -7.75 -6.48
C GLU A 75 -23.15 -6.37 -5.82
N PHE A 76 -24.23 -5.74 -5.38
CA PHE A 76 -24.16 -4.50 -4.59
C PHE A 76 -23.36 -4.76 -3.31
N ASP A 77 -22.23 -4.06 -3.15
CA ASP A 77 -21.54 -4.05 -1.87
C ASP A 77 -22.33 -3.14 -0.92
N ILE A 78 -22.37 -3.49 0.37
CA ILE A 78 -23.00 -2.63 1.41
C ILE A 78 -22.42 -1.21 1.38
N GLU A 79 -21.20 -1.08 0.84
CA GLU A 79 -20.48 0.18 0.64
C GLU A 79 -21.14 1.10 -0.38
N ASP A 80 -21.85 0.57 -1.39
CA ASP A 80 -22.62 1.35 -2.36
C ASP A 80 -23.85 2.03 -1.73
N LEU A 81 -24.24 1.61 -0.52
CA LEU A 81 -25.29 2.23 0.28
C LEU A 81 -24.76 3.34 1.21
N ILE A 82 -23.45 3.54 1.28
CA ILE A 82 -22.81 4.52 2.16
C ILE A 82 -22.29 5.67 1.31
N ASP A 83 -22.73 6.90 1.59
CA ASP A 83 -22.19 8.08 0.93
C ASP A 83 -20.72 8.30 1.31
N ASP A 84 -19.89 8.71 0.34
CA ASP A 84 -18.47 9.00 0.56
C ASP A 84 -18.25 10.39 1.20
N ASP A 85 -18.82 10.58 2.39
CA ASP A 85 -18.79 11.85 3.10
C ASP A 85 -17.38 12.20 3.61
N PRO A 86 -17.00 13.49 3.64
CA PRO A 86 -15.75 13.94 4.21
C PRO A 86 -15.76 13.82 5.74
N LEU A 87 -14.76 13.14 6.28
CA LEU A 87 -14.60 12.84 7.70
C LEU A 87 -13.24 13.31 8.22
N VAL A 88 -13.17 13.59 9.51
CA VAL A 88 -11.92 13.77 10.25
C VAL A 88 -11.76 12.58 11.18
N PHE A 89 -10.74 11.77 10.93
CA PHE A 89 -10.31 10.72 11.84
C PHE A 89 -9.46 11.33 12.94
N THR A 90 -9.69 10.88 14.18
CA THR A 90 -8.89 11.27 15.33
C THR A 90 -8.51 10.05 16.16
N MET A 91 -7.25 9.98 16.60
CA MET A 91 -6.76 9.02 17.60
C MET A 91 -6.19 9.77 18.81
N SER A 92 -6.47 9.28 20.01
CA SER A 92 -5.85 9.77 21.25
C SER A 92 -4.61 8.96 21.65
N ALA A 93 -3.80 9.51 22.56
CA ALA A 93 -2.64 8.83 23.13
C ALA A 93 -3.02 7.53 23.86
N SER A 94 -4.20 7.50 24.48
CA SER A 94 -4.73 6.27 25.10
C SER A 94 -5.32 5.26 24.10
N GLY A 95 -5.17 5.49 22.79
CA GLY A 95 -5.63 4.59 21.73
C GLY A 95 -7.14 4.63 21.47
N TYR A 96 -7.85 5.70 21.82
CA TYR A 96 -9.25 5.87 21.44
C TYR A 96 -9.35 6.51 20.06
N VAL A 97 -10.17 5.91 19.20
CA VAL A 97 -10.40 6.34 17.83
C VAL A 97 -11.86 6.70 17.58
N LYS A 98 -12.06 7.69 16.72
CA LYS A 98 -13.38 8.09 16.22
C LYS A 98 -13.25 8.82 14.89
N THR A 99 -14.34 8.85 14.15
CA THR A 99 -14.53 9.74 13.00
C THR A 99 -15.54 10.82 13.35
N VAL A 100 -15.34 12.01 12.80
CA VAL A 100 -16.20 13.17 12.99
C VAL A 100 -16.50 13.76 11.61
N PRO A 101 -17.72 14.17 11.28
CA PRO A 101 -18.00 14.88 10.04
C PRO A 101 -17.12 16.13 9.89
N ALA A 102 -16.54 16.36 8.71
CA ALA A 102 -15.63 17.48 8.50
C ALA A 102 -16.27 18.85 8.75
N ASP A 103 -17.60 18.95 8.60
CA ASP A 103 -18.36 20.17 8.86
C ASP A 103 -18.36 20.58 10.34
N GLU A 104 -18.19 19.66 11.29
CA GLU A 104 -18.04 19.99 12.72
C GLU A 104 -16.71 20.67 13.04
N PHE A 105 -15.71 20.54 12.16
CA PHE A 105 -14.40 21.17 12.32
C PHE A 105 -14.29 22.54 11.64
N LYS A 106 -15.25 22.93 10.79
CA LYS A 106 -15.26 24.25 10.16
C LYS A 106 -15.50 25.34 11.20
N THR A 107 -14.48 26.14 11.46
CA THR A 107 -14.59 27.35 12.28
C THR A 107 -15.52 28.36 11.58
N GLN A 108 -16.54 28.86 12.28
CA GLN A 108 -17.23 30.07 11.87
C GLN A 108 -16.21 31.21 11.70
N GLY A 109 -16.37 32.02 10.64
CA GLY A 109 -15.42 33.06 10.24
C GLY A 109 -15.08 34.11 11.31
N ARG A 110 -14.06 34.90 11.00
CA ARG A 110 -13.44 35.95 11.83
C ARG A 110 -14.41 36.68 12.77
N GLY A 111 -14.08 36.69 14.07
CA GLY A 111 -14.79 37.47 15.10
C GLY A 111 -15.35 36.66 16.26
N GLY A 112 -15.32 35.33 16.18
CA GLY A 112 -15.74 34.45 17.28
C GLY A 112 -14.74 34.42 18.42
N ARG A 113 -15.15 34.89 19.59
CA ARG A 113 -14.50 34.62 20.89
C ARG A 113 -14.20 33.11 20.94
N GLY A 114 -12.92 32.74 21.08
CA GLY A 114 -12.42 31.38 20.91
C GLY A 114 -13.38 30.33 21.45
N ILE A 115 -13.76 29.39 20.60
CA ILE A 115 -14.64 28.27 20.93
C ILE A 115 -14.05 27.62 22.17
N ALA A 116 -14.78 27.72 23.28
CA ALA A 116 -14.34 27.24 24.58
C ALA A 116 -13.91 25.78 24.44
N GLY A 117 -12.60 25.54 24.56
CA GLY A 117 -12.05 24.21 24.64
C GLY A 117 -12.79 23.47 25.74
N THR A 118 -13.31 22.30 25.38
CA THR A 118 -13.94 21.34 26.28
C THR A 118 -13.18 21.33 27.60
N LYS A 119 -13.86 21.57 28.73
CA LYS A 119 -13.34 21.19 30.04
C LYS A 119 -13.22 19.66 30.06
N LEU A 120 -12.12 19.15 29.54
CA LEU A 120 -11.74 17.76 29.58
C LEU A 120 -11.42 17.43 31.05
N LYS A 121 -12.29 16.62 31.65
CA LYS A 121 -12.02 15.96 32.93
C LYS A 121 -11.05 14.79 32.78
N ASP A 122 -10.75 14.39 31.54
CA ASP A 122 -9.82 13.32 31.19
C ASP A 122 -8.70 13.90 30.31
N GLU A 123 -7.45 13.79 30.77
CA GLU A 123 -6.23 14.33 30.14
C GLU A 123 -5.80 13.56 28.87
N ASP A 124 -6.75 13.00 28.10
CA ASP A 124 -6.43 12.22 26.91
C ASP A 124 -6.23 13.14 25.71
N THR A 125 -5.00 13.21 25.20
CA THR A 125 -4.62 14.13 24.11
C THR A 125 -4.69 13.43 22.77
N LEU A 126 -5.02 14.22 21.76
CA LEU A 126 -5.13 13.81 20.38
C LEU A 126 -3.72 13.68 19.75
N THR A 127 -3.35 12.47 19.31
CA THR A 127 -2.05 12.16 18.71
C THR A 127 -2.08 12.16 17.19
N HIS A 128 -3.17 11.71 16.58
CA HIS A 128 -3.35 11.75 15.12
C HIS A 128 -4.65 12.42 14.74
N LEU A 129 -4.58 13.35 13.79
CA LEU A 129 -5.73 13.99 13.15
C LEU A 129 -5.53 13.89 11.64
N ILE A 130 -6.45 13.19 10.97
CA ILE A 130 -6.35 12.91 9.54
C ILE A 130 -7.66 13.31 8.87
N GLN A 131 -7.58 14.16 7.86
CA GLN A 131 -8.72 14.45 6.99
C GLN A 131 -8.84 13.33 5.98
N THR A 132 -10.00 12.69 5.89
CA THR A 132 -10.23 11.52 5.05
C THR A 132 -11.69 11.49 4.60
N THR A 133 -12.15 10.40 3.98
CA THR A 133 -13.56 10.22 3.60
C THR A 133 -14.04 8.83 3.98
N ALA A 134 -15.35 8.62 4.00
CA ALA A 134 -15.96 7.37 4.47
C ALA A 134 -15.45 6.11 3.74
N HIS A 135 -15.10 6.23 2.45
CA HIS A 135 -14.61 5.11 1.63
C HIS A 135 -13.08 4.92 1.69
N SER A 136 -12.32 5.90 2.18
CA SER A 136 -10.87 5.82 2.31
C SER A 136 -10.45 4.70 3.26
N TYR A 137 -9.31 4.08 2.95
CA TYR A 137 -8.63 3.18 3.88
C TYR A 137 -7.74 3.97 4.82
N LEU A 138 -7.82 3.64 6.10
CA LEU A 138 -6.87 4.03 7.13
C LEU A 138 -5.98 2.83 7.43
N MET A 139 -4.68 3.01 7.25
CA MET A 139 -3.67 1.99 7.47
C MET A 139 -2.91 2.27 8.76
N PHE A 140 -3.05 1.34 9.71
CA PHE A 140 -2.50 1.43 11.06
C PHE A 140 -1.23 0.58 11.13
N PHE A 141 -0.09 1.24 11.29
CA PHE A 141 1.22 0.59 11.43
C PHE A 141 1.60 0.50 12.90
N SER A 142 1.96 -0.70 13.35
CA SER A 142 2.26 -0.95 14.76
C SER A 142 3.75 -0.99 15.08
N THR A 143 4.09 -0.83 16.36
CA THR A 143 5.46 -0.99 16.91
C THR A 143 6.08 -2.33 16.53
N ARG A 144 5.27 -3.39 16.41
CA ARG A 144 5.68 -4.75 16.03
C ARG A 144 5.87 -4.94 14.53
N GLY A 145 5.80 -3.86 13.73
CA GLY A 145 6.04 -3.92 12.30
C GLY A 145 4.92 -4.62 11.53
N ARG A 146 3.69 -4.58 12.06
CA ARG A 146 2.48 -5.05 11.36
C ARG A 146 1.70 -3.86 10.82
N VAL A 147 0.84 -4.13 9.84
CA VAL A 147 -0.10 -3.16 9.32
C VAL A 147 -1.50 -3.74 9.28
N TYR A 148 -2.46 -2.97 9.74
CA TYR A 148 -3.88 -3.27 9.68
C TYR A 148 -4.57 -2.21 8.85
N ARG A 149 -5.67 -2.55 8.19
CA ARG A 149 -6.48 -1.57 7.46
C ARG A 149 -7.92 -1.62 7.92
N LEU A 150 -8.53 -0.44 8.03
CA LEU A 150 -9.97 -0.27 8.18
C LEU A 150 -10.42 0.79 7.19
N LYS A 151 -11.65 0.68 6.71
CA LYS A 151 -12.28 1.82 6.04
C LYS A 151 -12.74 2.83 7.08
N ALA A 152 -12.70 4.11 6.75
CA ALA A 152 -13.06 5.15 7.70
C ALA A 152 -14.49 4.99 8.25
N HIS A 153 -15.45 4.55 7.43
CA HIS A 153 -16.84 4.29 7.87
C HIS A 153 -16.97 3.14 8.88
N GLN A 154 -15.97 2.26 9.00
CA GLN A 154 -15.98 1.16 9.97
C GLN A 154 -15.64 1.66 11.38
N ILE A 155 -15.07 2.86 11.50
CA ILE A 155 -14.78 3.51 12.77
C ILE A 155 -16.02 4.30 13.21
N PRO A 156 -16.47 4.14 14.47
CA PRO A 156 -17.67 4.81 14.93
C PRO A 156 -17.61 6.34 14.78
N VAL A 157 -18.66 6.88 14.15
CA VAL A 157 -18.89 8.32 14.07
C VAL A 157 -19.33 8.81 15.44
N ALA A 158 -18.67 9.84 15.93
CA ALA A 158 -18.99 10.43 17.23
C ALA A 158 -18.76 11.94 17.23
N SER A 159 -19.43 12.65 18.13
CA SER A 159 -19.21 14.08 18.31
C SER A 159 -17.75 14.41 18.66
N ARG A 160 -17.33 15.64 18.35
CA ARG A 160 -16.00 16.13 18.71
C ARG A 160 -15.66 15.99 20.21
N GLN A 161 -16.64 16.05 21.12
CA GLN A 161 -16.42 15.91 22.57
C GLN A 161 -16.44 14.45 23.07
N ALA A 162 -16.95 13.51 22.29
CA ALA A 162 -17.01 12.10 22.69
C ALA A 162 -15.62 11.45 22.70
N ARG A 163 -15.40 10.45 23.56
CA ARG A 163 -14.10 9.77 23.65
C ARG A 163 -13.81 8.88 22.44
N GLY A 164 -14.83 8.27 21.83
CA GLY A 164 -14.66 7.29 20.75
C GLY A 164 -14.56 5.86 21.29
N THR A 165 -14.06 4.95 20.46
CA THR A 165 -13.91 3.51 20.76
C THR A 165 -12.43 3.15 20.83
N ALA A 166 -12.04 2.25 21.74
CA ALA A 166 -10.65 1.81 21.83
C ALA A 166 -10.23 1.04 20.56
N ILE A 167 -9.04 1.33 20.02
CA ILE A 167 -8.54 0.74 18.77
C ILE A 167 -8.38 -0.78 18.86
N VAL A 168 -8.06 -1.30 20.05
CA VAL A 168 -7.95 -2.74 20.34
C VAL A 168 -9.27 -3.50 20.14
N ASN A 169 -10.41 -2.81 20.15
CA ASN A 169 -11.71 -3.43 19.87
C ASN A 169 -11.97 -3.57 18.35
N LEU A 170 -11.27 -2.78 17.53
CA LEU A 170 -11.43 -2.76 16.08
C LEU A 170 -10.34 -3.56 15.37
N LEU A 171 -9.13 -3.62 15.95
CA LEU A 171 -7.96 -4.29 15.39
C LEU A 171 -7.47 -5.43 16.30
N PRO A 172 -7.08 -6.58 15.73
CA PRO A 172 -6.54 -7.70 16.49
C PRO A 172 -5.06 -7.47 16.85
N LEU A 173 -4.81 -6.48 17.73
CA LEU A 173 -3.47 -6.16 18.23
C LEU A 173 -3.01 -7.22 19.23
N GLN A 174 -1.71 -7.50 19.23
CA GLN A 174 -1.04 -8.34 20.23
C GLN A 174 -0.83 -7.57 21.54
N ASP A 175 -0.50 -8.31 22.60
CA ASP A 175 -0.06 -7.69 23.87
C ASP A 175 1.17 -6.81 23.62
N ASP A 176 1.18 -5.62 24.22
CA ASP A 176 2.22 -4.59 24.05
C ASP A 176 2.45 -4.15 22.59
N GLU A 177 1.44 -4.28 21.72
CA GLU A 177 1.45 -3.75 20.35
C GLU A 177 0.69 -2.42 20.30
N GLU A 178 1.40 -1.33 19.98
CA GLU A 178 0.84 0.01 19.87
C GLU A 178 0.88 0.50 18.41
N ILE A 179 -0.05 1.38 18.05
CA ILE A 179 -0.04 2.03 16.73
C ILE A 179 0.93 3.21 16.74
N GLN A 180 1.84 3.24 15.78
CA GLN A 180 2.88 4.28 15.64
C GLN A 180 2.57 5.25 14.51
N ALA A 181 2.08 4.75 13.37
CA ALA A 181 1.75 5.60 12.23
C ALA A 181 0.39 5.22 11.66
N ILE A 182 -0.34 6.23 11.19
CA ILE A 182 -1.62 6.07 10.50
C ILE A 182 -1.54 6.83 9.19
N ILE A 183 -1.78 6.11 8.09
CA ILE A 183 -1.76 6.68 6.74
C ILE A 183 -3.12 6.47 6.11
N ASP A 184 -3.73 7.54 5.62
CA ASP A 184 -4.91 7.43 4.77
C ASP A 184 -4.52 7.18 3.31
N THR A 185 -5.33 6.39 2.62
CA THR A 185 -5.17 6.11 1.20
C THR A 185 -6.54 5.84 0.58
N ARG A 186 -6.82 6.57 -0.50
CA ARG A 186 -7.94 6.28 -1.41
C ARG A 186 -7.46 5.45 -2.59
N ASP A 187 -6.33 5.86 -3.15
CA ASP A 187 -5.59 5.12 -4.15
C ASP A 187 -4.17 4.84 -3.65
N TYR A 188 -3.65 3.67 -4.03
CA TYR A 188 -2.28 3.26 -3.74
C TYR A 188 -1.27 3.88 -4.74
N GLU A 189 -1.70 4.87 -5.54
CA GLU A 189 -0.96 5.41 -6.66
C GLU A 189 -0.39 6.81 -6.39
N THR A 190 -1.10 7.62 -5.59
CA THR A 190 -0.66 8.99 -5.21
C THR A 190 0.73 8.98 -4.59
N ASN A 191 0.99 8.01 -3.72
CA ASN A 191 2.32 7.76 -3.17
C ASN A 191 2.80 6.39 -3.62
N ARG A 192 3.96 6.34 -4.28
CA ARG A 192 4.46 5.09 -4.87
C ARG A 192 5.02 4.13 -3.82
N TYR A 193 5.57 4.66 -2.74
CA TYR A 193 6.25 3.88 -1.71
C TYR A 193 5.82 4.30 -0.30
N LEU A 194 6.04 3.39 0.63
CA LEU A 194 6.09 3.66 2.05
C LEU A 194 7.53 3.48 2.52
N PHE A 195 8.03 4.49 3.25
CA PHE A 195 9.33 4.50 3.86
C PHE A 195 9.19 4.25 5.37
N PHE A 196 9.88 3.22 5.85
CA PHE A 196 9.82 2.76 7.23
C PHE A 196 11.13 3.12 7.93
N ALA A 197 11.04 3.56 9.18
CA ALA A 197 12.18 3.73 10.08
C ALA A 197 11.97 2.95 11.38
N THR A 198 13.04 2.35 11.88
CA THR A 198 13.04 1.54 13.11
C THR A 198 13.93 2.16 14.17
N ALA A 199 13.68 1.83 15.44
CA ALA A 199 14.41 2.34 16.59
C ALA A 199 15.91 2.02 16.49
N LYS A 200 16.31 0.86 15.96
CA LYS A 200 17.72 0.50 15.74
C LYS A 200 18.35 1.12 14.49
N GLY A 201 17.72 2.13 13.88
CA GLY A 201 18.29 2.89 12.78
C GLY A 201 18.25 2.17 11.43
N ARG A 202 17.44 1.12 11.31
CA ARG A 202 17.17 0.48 10.02
C ARG A 202 16.03 1.20 9.32
N VAL A 203 16.11 1.23 8.00
CA VAL A 203 15.11 1.81 7.12
C VAL A 203 14.74 0.86 6.01
N LYS A 204 13.51 0.95 5.53
CA LYS A 204 13.01 0.12 4.43
C LYS A 204 12.11 0.94 3.52
N LYS A 205 12.17 0.66 2.22
CA LYS A 205 11.24 1.20 1.23
C LYS A 205 10.48 0.06 0.58
N THR A 206 9.16 0.11 0.59
CA THR A 206 8.28 -0.90 -0.03
C THR A 206 7.21 -0.19 -0.84
N ARG A 207 6.78 -0.76 -1.97
CA ARG A 207 5.66 -0.18 -2.75
C ARG A 207 4.40 -0.12 -1.90
N PHE A 208 3.64 0.97 -2.05
CA PHE A 208 2.42 1.16 -1.28
C PHE A 208 1.38 0.07 -1.59
N ASN A 209 1.20 -0.26 -2.87
CA ASN A 209 0.29 -1.33 -3.31
C ASN A 209 0.61 -2.74 -2.76
N ALA A 210 1.81 -2.97 -2.20
CA ALA A 210 2.13 -4.24 -1.57
C ALA A 210 1.26 -4.52 -0.32
N TYR A 211 0.58 -3.50 0.19
CA TYR A 211 -0.28 -3.55 1.37
C TYR A 211 -1.78 -3.49 1.05
N ASP A 212 -2.15 -3.51 -0.23
CA ASP A 212 -3.55 -3.68 -0.62
C ASP A 212 -3.98 -5.13 -0.37
N SER A 213 -4.65 -5.37 0.76
CA SER A 213 -5.13 -6.70 1.13
C SER A 213 -6.30 -6.64 2.09
N SER A 214 -7.34 -7.43 1.82
CA SER A 214 -8.56 -7.54 2.66
C SER A 214 -8.37 -8.34 3.95
N LEU A 215 -7.14 -8.75 4.28
CA LEU A 215 -6.87 -9.58 5.43
C LEU A 215 -7.03 -8.80 6.75
N ARG A 216 -8.13 -9.06 7.47
CA ARG A 216 -8.40 -8.45 8.79
C ARG A 216 -7.34 -8.75 9.85
N ALA A 217 -6.66 -9.89 9.76
CA ALA A 217 -5.57 -10.27 10.68
C ALA A 217 -4.32 -9.38 10.57
N GLY A 218 -4.29 -8.45 9.61
CA GLY A 218 -3.15 -7.60 9.32
C GLY A 218 -2.06 -8.32 8.54
N LEU A 219 -1.14 -7.52 8.02
CA LEU A 219 0.00 -7.97 7.22
C LEU A 219 1.30 -7.65 7.94
N ILE A 220 2.37 -8.38 7.59
CA ILE A 220 3.72 -7.97 7.99
C ILE A 220 4.05 -6.70 7.20
N ALA A 221 4.30 -5.60 7.91
CA ALA A 221 4.75 -4.34 7.34
C ALA A 221 6.26 -4.33 7.15
N ILE A 222 7.02 -4.74 8.17
CA ILE A 222 8.48 -4.85 8.15
C ILE A 222 8.91 -6.02 9.03
N LYS A 223 9.93 -6.77 8.62
CA LYS A 223 10.53 -7.77 9.53
C LYS A 223 11.46 -7.05 10.51
N LEU A 224 11.08 -7.02 11.77
CA LEU A 224 11.92 -6.46 12.84
C LEU A 224 12.96 -7.49 13.31
N ASN A 225 14.12 -7.00 13.73
CA ASN A 225 15.09 -7.81 14.45
C ASN A 225 14.71 -7.88 15.94
N ASP A 226 15.36 -8.75 16.70
CA ASP A 226 15.16 -8.84 18.15
C ASP A 226 15.38 -7.48 18.82
N ASP A 227 14.49 -7.11 19.74
CA ASP A 227 14.42 -5.81 20.44
C ASP A 227 14.45 -4.57 19.51
N ASP A 228 13.93 -4.68 18.29
CA ASP A 228 13.73 -3.55 17.38
C ASP A 228 12.23 -3.22 17.29
N GLU A 229 11.93 -1.95 17.05
CA GLU A 229 10.56 -1.45 16.99
C GLU A 229 10.42 -0.52 15.79
N LEU A 230 9.24 -0.52 15.18
CA LEU A 230 8.88 0.47 14.19
C LEU A 230 8.69 1.82 14.88
N VAL A 231 9.33 2.87 14.35
CA VAL A 231 9.22 4.24 14.88
C VAL A 231 8.29 5.07 14.01
N GLU A 232 8.45 5.01 12.68
CA GLU A 232 7.72 5.89 11.79
C GLU A 232 7.50 5.26 10.41
N VAL A 233 6.40 5.63 9.76
CA VAL A 233 6.10 5.26 8.37
C VAL A 233 5.63 6.48 7.61
N ILE A 234 6.34 6.80 6.53
CA ILE A 234 6.07 8.00 5.73
C ILE A 234 5.73 7.58 4.31
N PRO A 235 4.65 8.10 3.71
CA PRO A 235 4.38 7.93 2.30
C PRO A 235 5.33 8.78 1.45
N THR A 236 5.90 8.17 0.40
CA THR A 236 6.91 8.81 -0.44
C THR A 236 6.74 8.49 -1.93
N ASN A 237 7.32 9.33 -2.79
CA ASN A 237 7.34 9.13 -4.24
C ASN A 237 8.69 8.58 -4.76
N GLY A 238 9.70 8.41 -3.88
CA GLY A 238 11.02 7.92 -4.24
C GLY A 238 12.06 9.02 -4.49
N MET A 239 11.68 10.29 -4.41
CA MET A 239 12.55 11.45 -4.73
C MET A 239 12.89 12.31 -3.51
N PHE A 240 12.35 11.99 -2.33
CA PHE A 240 12.52 12.82 -1.15
C PHE A 240 13.88 12.60 -0.47
N ASP A 241 14.34 13.65 0.21
CA ASP A 241 15.41 13.54 1.20
C ASP A 241 14.79 13.14 2.54
N ILE A 242 15.37 12.11 3.16
CA ILE A 242 14.92 11.56 4.43
C ILE A 242 15.83 12.05 5.55
N LEU A 243 15.21 12.53 6.62
CA LEU A 243 15.84 12.88 7.88
C LEU A 243 15.58 11.77 8.90
N LEU A 244 16.63 11.27 9.55
CA LEU A 244 16.49 10.44 10.74
C LEU A 244 17.16 11.14 11.91
N SER A 245 16.45 11.28 13.01
CA SER A 245 16.95 11.89 14.25
C SER A 245 17.06 10.85 15.37
N SER A 246 18.16 10.93 16.13
CA SER A 246 18.44 10.02 17.23
C SER A 246 18.15 10.63 18.59
N ARG A 247 17.91 9.75 19.58
CA ARG A 247 17.72 10.07 21.00
C ARG A 247 18.86 10.92 21.56
N PHE A 248 20.09 10.71 21.09
CA PHE A 248 21.26 11.52 21.49
C PHE A 248 21.58 12.69 20.56
N GLY A 249 20.60 13.15 19.79
CA GLY A 249 20.64 14.41 19.06
C GLY A 249 21.51 14.37 17.81
N GLN A 250 21.81 13.18 17.25
CA GLN A 250 22.37 13.08 15.90
C GLN A 250 21.24 13.10 14.88
N THR A 251 21.45 13.79 13.76
CA THR A 251 20.52 13.78 12.62
C THR A 251 21.29 13.46 11.35
N ILE A 252 20.76 12.56 10.53
CA ILE A 252 21.29 12.25 9.19
C ILE A 252 20.26 12.60 8.14
N ARG A 253 20.71 13.25 7.06
CA ARG A 253 19.93 13.53 5.85
C ARG A 253 20.51 12.71 4.69
N PHE A 254 19.68 11.96 3.99
CA PHE A 254 20.09 11.25 2.77
C PHE A 254 18.94 11.12 1.79
N THR A 255 19.27 11.04 0.50
CA THR A 255 18.29 10.82 -0.57
C THR A 255 17.66 9.43 -0.47
N GLU A 256 16.34 9.33 -0.61
CA GLU A 256 15.58 8.08 -0.55
C GLU A 256 16.02 7.06 -1.63
N ASP A 257 16.60 7.53 -2.74
CA ASP A 257 17.17 6.71 -3.82
C ASP A 257 18.23 5.70 -3.32
N LYS A 258 18.92 5.99 -2.20
CA LYS A 258 19.94 5.11 -1.61
C LYS A 258 19.34 3.88 -0.93
N VAL A 259 18.03 3.87 -0.71
CA VAL A 259 17.29 2.73 -0.19
C VAL A 259 16.56 2.09 -1.36
N ARG A 260 17.00 0.90 -1.77
CA ARG A 260 16.32 0.14 -2.82
C ARG A 260 14.94 -0.30 -2.36
N GLU A 261 14.04 -0.48 -3.32
CA GLU A 261 12.75 -1.12 -3.09
C GLU A 261 12.94 -2.57 -2.59
N MET A 262 12.15 -2.95 -1.58
CA MET A 262 12.17 -4.26 -0.95
C MET A 262 10.74 -4.74 -0.66
N GLY A 263 10.55 -6.06 -0.63
CA GLY A 263 9.29 -6.66 -0.23
C GLY A 263 8.97 -6.47 1.25
N ARG A 264 7.72 -6.78 1.63
CA ARG A 264 7.19 -6.65 3.00
C ARG A 264 8.03 -7.34 4.06
N ASN A 265 8.40 -8.60 3.81
CA ASN A 265 9.15 -9.46 4.75
C ASN A 265 10.64 -9.11 4.88
N ALA A 266 11.13 -8.06 4.21
CA ALA A 266 12.52 -7.64 4.35
C ALA A 266 12.73 -6.85 5.65
N ALA A 267 13.92 -6.98 6.24
CA ALA A 267 14.33 -6.22 7.43
C ALA A 267 14.94 -4.84 7.12
N GLY A 268 14.91 -4.40 5.85
CA GLY A 268 15.49 -3.13 5.45
C GLY A 268 17.02 -3.09 5.43
N VAL A 269 17.58 -1.89 5.40
CA VAL A 269 19.02 -1.58 5.39
C VAL A 269 19.34 -0.55 6.48
N ILE A 270 20.61 -0.38 6.82
CA ILE A 270 21.02 0.64 7.81
C ILE A 270 20.82 2.05 7.20
N GLY A 271 20.05 2.89 7.91
CA GLY A 271 19.81 4.31 7.63
C GLY A 271 20.66 5.23 8.50
N LEU A 272 20.72 4.97 9.81
CA LEU A 272 21.52 5.72 10.78
C LEU A 272 22.35 4.75 11.64
N LYS A 273 23.64 5.06 11.86
CA LYS A 273 24.49 4.37 12.82
C LYS A 273 24.65 5.19 14.09
N PHE A 274 24.65 4.52 15.22
CA PHE A 274 24.81 5.16 16.51
C PHE A 274 26.27 5.20 16.96
N LYS A 275 26.66 6.30 17.62
CA LYS A 275 28.00 6.45 18.22
C LYS A 275 28.08 5.85 19.62
N LYS A 276 26.97 5.88 20.36
CA LYS A 276 26.89 5.51 21.78
C LYS A 276 25.88 4.38 21.95
N ALA A 277 26.13 3.49 22.90
CA ALA A 277 25.15 2.51 23.33
C ALA A 277 23.93 3.22 23.95
N GLY A 278 22.73 2.67 23.75
CA GLY A 278 21.47 3.24 24.24
C GLY A 278 20.92 4.40 23.39
N ASP A 279 21.53 4.71 22.25
CA ASP A 279 20.94 5.60 21.25
C ASP A 279 19.92 4.82 20.40
N ALA A 280 18.92 5.53 19.90
CA ALA A 280 17.85 4.99 19.07
C ALA A 280 17.33 6.08 18.13
N VAL A 281 16.76 5.72 16.99
CA VAL A 281 15.98 6.67 16.18
C VAL A 281 14.71 7.01 16.94
N VAL A 282 14.37 8.30 17.00
CA VAL A 282 13.16 8.80 17.65
C VAL A 282 12.17 9.42 16.67
N ALA A 283 12.62 9.72 15.45
CA ALA A 283 11.78 10.32 14.43
C ALA A 283 12.39 10.12 13.03
N CYS A 284 11.51 10.04 12.04
CA CYS A 284 11.82 10.06 10.63
C CYS A 284 10.97 11.14 9.98
N ASP A 285 11.56 11.98 9.13
CA ASP A 285 10.84 13.06 8.46
C ASP A 285 11.30 13.22 7.01
N ILE A 286 10.48 13.88 6.19
CA ILE A 286 10.89 14.34 4.86
C ILE A 286 11.48 15.74 4.99
N ALA A 287 12.70 15.92 4.47
CA ALA A 287 13.32 17.23 4.35
C ALA A 287 12.55 18.08 3.32
N ARG A 288 11.94 19.19 3.78
CA ARG A 288 11.27 20.18 2.93
C ARG A 288 12.14 21.44 2.81
N GLU A 289 12.31 21.95 1.61
CA GLU A 289 13.04 23.20 1.38
C GLU A 289 12.33 24.38 2.07
N GLY A 290 13.08 25.29 2.68
CA GLY A 290 12.52 26.43 3.41
C GLY A 290 11.95 26.11 4.81
N SER A 291 11.84 24.84 5.18
CA SER A 291 11.36 24.41 6.50
C SER A 291 12.49 24.30 7.55
N THR A 292 12.09 24.14 8.81
CA THR A 292 13.01 23.92 9.93
C THR A 292 12.78 22.56 10.58
N LEU A 293 13.85 21.91 11.03
CA LEU A 293 13.76 20.73 11.88
C LEU A 293 13.72 21.18 13.35
N LEU A 294 12.63 20.88 14.03
CA LEU A 294 12.45 21.11 15.46
C LEU A 294 12.94 19.89 16.24
N HIS A 295 13.84 20.10 17.20
CA HIS A 295 14.19 19.09 18.21
C HIS A 295 13.56 19.46 19.53
N ILE A 296 12.93 18.50 20.21
CA ILE A 296 12.42 18.65 21.58
C ILE A 296 13.08 17.60 22.47
N THR A 297 13.56 18.00 23.64
CA THR A 297 14.17 17.11 24.64
C THR A 297 13.24 16.80 25.81
N GLU A 298 13.56 15.75 26.55
CA GLU A 298 12.77 15.26 27.70
C GLU A 298 12.54 16.33 28.76
N LYS A 299 13.50 17.26 28.96
CA LYS A 299 13.38 18.35 29.93
C LYS A 299 12.77 19.63 29.35
N GLY A 300 12.13 19.54 28.18
CA GLY A 300 11.40 20.64 27.56
C GLY A 300 12.26 21.68 26.84
N TYR A 301 13.53 21.38 26.57
CA TYR A 301 14.35 22.25 25.72
C TYR A 301 14.03 21.98 24.26
N GLY A 302 13.82 23.04 23.49
CA GLY A 302 13.60 22.93 22.06
C GLY A 302 14.34 23.99 21.27
N LYS A 303 14.68 23.65 20.03
CA LYS A 303 15.20 24.62 19.06
C LYS A 303 14.81 24.20 17.65
N ARG A 304 14.69 25.19 16.77
CA ARG A 304 14.50 24.97 15.34
C ARG A 304 15.80 25.21 14.61
N THR A 305 16.14 24.38 13.64
CA THR A 305 17.32 24.56 12.80
C THR A 305 16.91 24.38 11.34
N PRO A 306 17.31 25.29 10.42
CA PRO A 306 17.00 25.15 9.00
C PRO A 306 17.38 23.77 8.47
N VAL A 307 16.51 23.16 7.66
CA VAL A 307 16.77 21.83 7.07
C VAL A 307 18.04 21.84 6.20
N ASP A 308 18.38 22.98 5.61
CA ASP A 308 19.58 23.16 4.77
C ASP A 308 20.90 23.14 5.57
N ASP A 309 20.85 23.38 6.88
CA ASP A 309 22.03 23.21 7.74
C ASP A 309 22.42 21.73 7.90
N TYR A 310 21.50 20.80 7.59
CA TYR A 310 21.77 19.36 7.60
C TYR A 310 22.23 18.91 6.20
N PRO A 311 23.55 18.71 5.99
CA PRO A 311 24.06 18.36 4.67
C PRO A 311 23.59 16.95 4.31
N THR A 312 23.17 16.79 3.05
CA THR A 312 22.88 15.48 2.48
C THR A 312 24.16 14.64 2.45
N LYS A 313 24.14 13.50 3.14
CA LYS A 313 25.23 12.52 3.21
C LYS A 313 24.75 11.17 2.69
N GLY A 314 25.63 10.17 2.67
CA GLY A 314 25.23 8.79 2.44
C GLY A 314 24.49 8.19 3.63
N ARG A 315 23.49 7.34 3.36
CA ARG A 315 22.81 6.53 4.40
C ARG A 315 23.80 5.66 5.17
N GLY A 316 23.45 5.29 6.39
CA GLY A 316 24.28 4.46 7.26
C GLY A 316 25.52 5.15 7.83
N GLY A 317 25.57 6.49 7.71
CA GLY A 317 26.50 7.33 8.45
C GLY A 317 26.04 7.56 9.89
N MET A 318 26.86 8.27 10.67
CA MET A 318 26.54 8.63 12.06
C MET A 318 25.79 9.96 12.21
N GLY A 319 25.42 10.59 11.09
CA GLY A 319 24.80 11.92 11.08
C GLY A 319 25.74 13.04 11.51
N VAL A 320 25.13 14.21 11.74
CA VAL A 320 25.72 15.41 12.33
C VAL A 320 24.98 15.74 13.63
N VAL A 321 25.55 16.57 14.48
CA VAL A 321 24.84 17.06 15.66
C VAL A 321 23.67 17.93 15.19
N GLY A 322 22.44 17.56 15.57
CA GLY A 322 21.25 18.38 15.42
C GLY A 322 20.99 19.20 16.69
N ILE A 323 21.14 18.58 17.85
CA ILE A 323 21.10 19.24 19.15
C ILE A 323 22.15 18.63 20.09
N LYS A 324 22.90 19.47 20.78
CA LYS A 324 23.85 19.01 21.80
C LYS A 324 23.09 18.59 23.05
N ILE A 325 23.22 17.30 23.38
CA ILE A 325 22.65 16.72 24.61
C ILE A 325 23.60 16.93 25.78
N THR A 326 23.02 17.37 26.88
CA THR A 326 23.66 17.65 28.17
C THR A 326 22.71 17.19 29.27
N ASP A 327 23.22 16.97 30.49
CA ASP A 327 22.42 16.41 31.58
C ASP A 327 21.22 17.30 31.97
N ASP A 328 21.33 18.62 31.79
CA ASP A 328 20.27 19.61 31.97
C ASP A 328 19.18 19.55 30.91
N LYS A 329 19.49 19.08 29.68
CA LYS A 329 18.51 18.97 28.58
C LYS A 329 17.83 17.61 28.53
N GLY A 330 18.54 16.56 28.90
CA GLY A 330 18.08 15.18 28.67
C GLY A 330 18.07 14.78 27.19
N PRO A 331 17.71 13.54 26.87
CA PRO A 331 17.64 13.01 25.50
C PRO A 331 16.55 13.70 24.67
N VAL A 332 16.65 13.58 23.34
CA VAL A 332 15.60 13.98 22.39
C VAL A 332 14.41 13.03 22.55
N VAL A 333 13.21 13.59 22.63
CA VAL A 333 11.94 12.83 22.67
C VAL A 333 11.24 12.78 21.33
N GLY A 334 11.44 13.79 20.47
CA GLY A 334 10.87 13.82 19.13
C GLY A 334 11.51 14.90 18.27
N THR A 335 11.37 14.74 16.96
CA THR A 335 11.65 15.79 15.98
C THR A 335 10.51 15.92 14.99
N LEU A 336 10.32 17.12 14.46
CA LEU A 336 9.29 17.42 13.46
C LEU A 336 9.86 18.42 12.45
N VAL A 337 9.56 18.23 11.17
CA VAL A 337 9.83 19.24 10.14
C VAL A 337 8.66 20.22 10.08
N VAL A 338 8.90 21.45 10.51
CA VAL A 338 7.88 22.48 10.74
C VAL A 338 8.15 23.75 9.93
N ASP A 339 7.07 24.37 9.49
CA ASP A 339 7.02 25.71 8.92
C ASP A 339 6.70 26.75 10.03
N ASP A 340 6.88 28.04 9.76
CA ASP A 340 6.72 29.09 10.79
C ASP A 340 5.27 29.22 11.31
N ASP A 341 4.29 28.91 10.46
CA ASP A 341 2.86 28.98 10.75
C ASP A 341 2.30 27.73 11.45
N ASP A 342 3.13 26.69 11.62
CA ASP A 342 2.73 25.48 12.34
C ASP A 342 2.55 25.74 13.84
N GLU A 343 1.67 24.95 14.47
CA GLU A 343 1.52 24.90 15.91
C GLU A 343 2.01 23.57 16.46
N ILE A 344 2.79 23.65 17.53
CA ILE A 344 3.39 22.51 18.21
C ILE A 344 2.57 22.19 19.44
N LEU A 345 2.18 20.92 19.55
CA LEU A 345 1.58 20.36 20.75
C LEU A 345 2.62 19.47 21.43
N ALA A 346 2.93 19.76 22.68
CA ALA A 346 3.83 18.96 23.50
C ALA A 346 3.10 18.52 24.78
N MET A 347 3.26 17.26 25.15
CA MET A 347 2.70 16.70 26.38
C MET A 347 3.81 16.24 27.31
N THR A 348 3.68 16.54 28.59
CA THR A 348 4.55 16.00 29.64
C THR A 348 4.02 14.67 30.19
N SER A 349 4.87 13.88 30.83
CA SER A 349 4.45 12.64 31.52
C SER A 349 3.44 12.87 32.64
N ALA A 350 3.27 14.11 33.12
CA ALA A 350 2.27 14.50 34.10
C ALA A 350 0.95 14.99 33.47
N GLY A 351 0.72 14.74 32.18
CA GLY A 351 -0.53 15.10 31.49
C GLY A 351 -0.66 16.58 31.10
N VAL A 352 0.34 17.42 31.40
CA VAL A 352 0.31 18.84 31.01
C VAL A 352 0.53 18.99 29.51
N LEU A 353 -0.46 19.57 28.82
CA LEU A 353 -0.43 19.90 27.40
C LEU A 353 -0.01 21.36 27.19
N ILE A 354 0.98 21.56 26.32
CA ILE A 354 1.51 22.87 25.94
C ILE A 354 1.28 23.03 24.43
N ARG A 355 0.70 24.17 24.04
CA ARG A 355 0.54 24.58 22.64
C ARG A 355 1.35 25.85 22.40
N THR A 356 2.27 25.79 21.45
CA THR A 356 3.17 26.90 21.12
C THR A 356 3.29 27.01 19.61
N ARG A 357 3.38 28.22 19.06
CA ARG A 357 3.64 28.38 17.63
C ARG A 357 5.08 28.01 17.31
N ALA A 358 5.33 27.43 16.15
CA ALA A 358 6.69 27.13 15.71
C ALA A 358 7.53 28.41 15.68
N GLU A 359 6.99 29.53 15.17
CA GLU A 359 7.67 30.83 15.12
C GLU A 359 8.25 31.31 16.47
N ASP A 360 7.57 31.00 17.58
CA ASP A 360 7.96 31.40 18.94
C ASP A 360 9.16 30.58 19.47
N ILE A 361 9.46 29.43 18.85
CA ILE A 361 10.61 28.60 19.20
C ILE A 361 11.83 29.13 18.46
N SER A 362 12.86 29.49 19.23
CA SER A 362 14.11 30.06 18.73
C SER A 362 14.73 29.21 17.61
N GLN A 363 14.95 29.86 16.46
CA GLN A 363 15.78 29.32 15.39
C GLN A 363 17.26 29.50 15.73
N GLN A 364 18.01 28.41 15.72
CA GLN A 364 19.42 28.36 16.06
C GLN A 364 20.18 27.46 15.09
N GLY A 365 21.48 27.68 14.98
CA GLY A 365 22.36 26.74 14.28
C GLY A 365 22.39 25.36 14.95
N ARG A 366 22.96 24.38 14.25
CA ARG A 366 23.06 22.99 14.72
C ARG A 366 23.82 22.79 16.02
N THR A 367 24.90 23.54 16.23
CA THR A 367 25.83 23.37 17.37
C THR A 367 25.67 24.44 18.42
#